data_AF-A0AA39UMG9-F1
#
_entry.id   AF-A0AA39UMG9-F1
#
_cell.length_a   1.000
_cell.length_b   1.000
_cell.length_c   1.000
_cell.angle_alpha   90.00
_cell.angle_beta   90.00
_cell.angle_gamma   90.00
#
_symmetry.space_group_name_H-M   'P 1'
#
loop_
_entity.id
_entity.type
_entity.pdbx_description
1 polymer ?
#
loop_
_entity_poly.entity_id
_entity_poly.type
_entity_poly.pdbx_seq_one_letter_code
_entity_poly.pdbx_strand_id
1 'polypeptide(L)'
;MTEPVSARVVLPSPPSSPEPENEENDEIYSDFLESWPETTSELDLVHCRLGSLDPLQLPRFAQHLKRLCVRQNHISILEPLALSSLTLLEELDVYDNKLKNSGITTLPASLITLDLSFNLLKHIPDVLEHLPNLETVYFVQNRISRIEHLGMCTKLKSLELGGNRIRDITPLSSLTALEELWLGKNKITTIPPGVLTPLTSLRILSLQSNRLTRITGMEGLVNLQELYLSHNGIEKLEGLQDNVNLTTLDIGNNVVPAIEGIDHLIQLEELWMNNNNIPASVLSSPFPNLPALRTIYLEGNPCQKADPVNYRRKVMLALPQATQIDATYVKAA
;
A
#
# COMPACT_ATOMS: atom_id res chain seq x y z
N MET A 1 14.57 17.02 29.53
CA MET A 1 13.66 16.52 28.49
C MET A 1 12.89 15.38 29.14
N THR A 2 11.64 15.64 29.52
CA THR A 2 10.71 14.61 29.98
C THR A 2 10.33 13.73 28.79
N GLU A 3 10.28 12.42 28.97
CA GLU A 3 9.85 11.49 27.91
C GLU A 3 8.43 11.85 27.42
N PRO A 4 8.14 11.68 26.11
CA PRO A 4 6.81 11.88 25.58
C PRO A 4 5.81 10.97 26.28
N VAL A 5 4.72 11.55 26.81
CA VAL A 5 3.66 10.77 27.46
C VAL A 5 2.77 10.19 26.36
N SER A 6 2.76 8.86 26.24
CA SER A 6 1.92 8.11 25.32
C SER A 6 0.76 7.45 26.08
N ALA A 7 -0.44 7.62 25.56
CA ALA A 7 -1.67 7.14 26.17
C ALA A 7 -2.34 6.10 25.28
N ARG A 8 -2.64 4.92 25.84
CA ARG A 8 -3.35 3.84 25.14
C ARG A 8 -4.59 3.45 25.91
N VAL A 9 -5.75 3.55 25.26
CA VAL A 9 -7.04 3.19 25.85
C VAL A 9 -7.51 1.86 25.28
N VAL A 10 -7.86 0.93 26.16
CA VAL A 10 -8.40 -0.38 25.80
C VAL A 10 -9.70 -0.57 26.58
N LEU A 11 -10.83 -0.73 25.88
CA LEU A 11 -12.09 -1.07 26.54
C LEU A 11 -11.99 -2.47 27.18
N PRO A 12 -12.58 -2.68 28.37
CA PRO A 12 -12.64 -4.02 28.97
C PRO A 12 -13.38 -4.99 28.03
N SER A 13 -12.94 -6.24 27.98
CA SER A 13 -13.60 -7.28 27.18
C SER A 13 -15.07 -7.42 27.60
N PRO A 14 -16.01 -7.60 26.65
CA PRO A 14 -17.40 -7.85 27.02
C PRO A 14 -17.47 -9.09 27.91
N PRO A 15 -18.34 -9.10 28.95
CA PRO A 15 -18.49 -10.24 29.83
C PRO A 15 -18.90 -11.48 29.02
N SER A 16 -18.40 -12.65 29.42
CA SER A 16 -18.53 -13.92 28.70
C SER A 16 -19.93 -14.57 28.77
N SER A 17 -20.94 -13.82 29.20
CA SER A 17 -22.31 -14.30 29.39
C SER A 17 -23.31 -13.36 28.72
N PRO A 18 -24.33 -13.89 28.00
CA PRO A 18 -25.41 -13.07 27.47
C PRO A 18 -26.34 -12.70 28.63
N GLU A 19 -26.06 -11.60 29.30
CA GLU A 19 -27.06 -10.95 30.15
C GLU A 19 -28.02 -10.16 29.24
N PRO A 20 -29.32 -10.12 29.59
CA PRO A 20 -30.34 -9.56 28.70
C PRO A 20 -30.07 -8.08 28.44
N GLU A 21 -30.30 -7.67 27.19
CA GLU A 21 -30.25 -6.28 26.73
C GLU A 21 -31.22 -5.42 27.55
N ASN A 22 -30.72 -4.83 28.64
CA ASN A 22 -31.26 -3.59 29.15
C ASN A 22 -30.72 -2.48 28.26
N GLU A 23 -31.55 -2.09 27.29
CA GLU A 23 -31.49 -0.79 26.64
C GLU A 23 -31.69 0.31 27.70
N GLU A 24 -30.62 0.68 28.39
CA GLU A 24 -30.47 1.94 29.13
C GLU A 24 -29.04 1.97 29.71
N ASN A 25 -28.12 2.60 28.97
CA ASN A 25 -26.92 3.20 29.54
C ASN A 25 -26.67 4.52 28.80
N ASP A 26 -27.64 5.42 28.94
CA ASP A 26 -27.39 6.86 28.97
C ASP A 26 -26.56 7.15 30.23
N GLU A 27 -25.24 6.96 30.14
CA GLU A 27 -24.22 7.44 31.09
C GLU A 27 -22.89 6.92 30.52
N ILE A 28 -22.02 7.74 29.95
CA ILE A 28 -21.22 8.72 30.66
C ILE A 28 -20.69 9.75 29.64
N TYR A 29 -21.18 11.01 29.70
CA TYR A 29 -20.48 12.19 29.16
C TYR A 29 -19.32 12.61 30.09
N SER A 30 -18.58 11.66 30.67
CA SER A 30 -17.28 11.98 31.27
C SER A 30 -16.32 12.19 30.13
N ASP A 31 -15.42 13.14 30.32
CA ASP A 31 -14.25 13.29 29.49
C ASP A 31 -13.55 11.92 29.38
N PHE A 32 -13.62 11.32 28.18
CA PHE A 32 -13.14 9.95 27.90
C PHE A 32 -11.65 9.80 28.26
N LEU A 33 -10.96 10.94 28.33
CA LEU A 33 -9.53 11.02 28.58
C LEU A 33 -9.20 11.82 29.86
N GLU A 34 -10.14 12.02 30.80
CA GLU A 34 -9.95 12.87 32.00
C GLU A 34 -8.67 12.57 32.77
N SER A 35 -8.30 11.29 32.85
CA SER A 35 -7.11 10.82 33.56
C SER A 35 -5.77 11.10 32.84
N TRP A 36 -5.79 11.58 31.61
CA TRP A 36 -4.58 11.77 30.80
C TRP A 36 -4.10 13.24 30.84
N PRO A 37 -2.80 13.47 31.03
CA PRO A 37 -2.26 14.82 31.17
C PRO A 37 -2.29 15.58 29.84
N GLU A 38 -2.44 16.91 29.89
CA GLU A 38 -2.39 17.80 28.71
C GLU A 38 -1.06 17.75 27.94
N THR A 39 -0.01 17.22 28.57
CA THR A 39 1.31 16.97 27.97
C THR A 39 1.38 15.69 27.14
N THR A 40 0.27 14.96 27.00
CA THR A 40 0.18 13.74 26.19
C THR A 40 0.48 14.05 24.73
N SER A 41 1.49 13.38 24.18
CA SER A 41 1.95 13.57 22.80
C SER A 41 1.37 12.54 21.83
N GLU A 42 0.86 11.42 22.33
CA GLU A 42 0.29 10.35 21.53
C GLU A 42 -0.98 9.80 22.18
N LEU A 43 -2.04 9.70 21.39
CA LEU A 43 -3.31 9.08 21.79
C LEU A 43 -3.59 7.87 20.91
N ASP A 44 -3.69 6.68 21.50
CA ASP A 44 -4.03 5.42 20.85
C ASP A 44 -5.36 4.87 21.38
N LEU A 45 -6.43 5.10 20.62
CA LEU A 45 -7.83 4.85 20.96
C LEU A 45 -8.45 3.81 20.01
N VAL A 46 -7.83 2.64 19.94
CA VAL A 46 -8.27 1.55 19.05
C VAL A 46 -9.51 0.86 19.63
N HIS A 47 -10.51 0.64 18.78
CA HIS A 47 -11.68 -0.16 19.13
C HIS A 47 -12.44 0.35 20.36
N CYS A 48 -12.51 1.68 20.51
CA CYS A 48 -13.16 2.37 21.61
C CYS A 48 -14.65 2.67 21.36
N ARG A 49 -15.22 2.19 20.24
CA ARG A 49 -16.60 2.44 19.79
C ARG A 49 -16.96 3.92 19.64
N LEU A 50 -15.96 4.78 19.41
CA LEU A 50 -16.14 6.22 19.28
C LEU A 50 -16.98 6.54 18.03
N GLY A 51 -18.06 7.30 18.21
CA GLY A 51 -18.87 7.82 17.09
C GLY A 51 -18.44 9.20 16.60
N SER A 52 -17.70 9.93 17.43
CA SER A 52 -17.30 11.34 17.27
C SER A 52 -16.02 11.61 18.06
N LEU A 53 -15.25 12.64 17.68
CA LEU A 53 -14.08 13.11 18.43
C LEU A 53 -14.44 14.08 19.57
N ASP A 54 -15.68 14.59 19.65
CA ASP A 54 -16.08 15.59 20.65
C ASP A 54 -15.81 15.16 22.11
N PRO A 55 -16.12 13.91 22.53
CA PRO A 55 -15.89 13.46 23.91
C PRO A 55 -14.41 13.41 24.31
N LEU A 56 -13.49 13.46 23.35
CA LEU A 56 -12.05 13.38 23.60
C LEU A 56 -11.46 14.72 24.04
N GLN A 57 -12.20 15.83 23.88
CA GLN A 57 -11.76 17.18 24.22
C GLN A 57 -10.36 17.51 23.68
N LEU A 58 -10.10 17.12 22.42
CA LEU A 58 -8.79 17.23 21.77
C LEU A 58 -8.08 18.59 21.91
N PRO A 59 -8.76 19.76 21.92
CA PRO A 59 -8.10 21.05 22.07
C PRO A 59 -7.18 21.20 23.29
N ARG A 60 -7.41 20.46 24.38
CA ARG A 60 -6.50 20.53 25.54
C ARG A 60 -5.12 19.92 25.30
N PHE A 61 -4.99 19.03 24.31
CA PHE A 61 -3.73 18.42 23.92
C PHE A 61 -3.03 19.19 22.79
N ALA A 62 -3.58 20.31 22.32
CA ALA A 62 -3.12 21.05 21.14
C ALA A 62 -1.63 21.42 21.14
N GLN A 63 -1.06 21.66 22.32
CA GLN A 63 0.34 22.08 22.48
C GLN A 63 1.34 20.91 22.47
N HIS A 64 0.88 19.65 22.47
CA HIS A 64 1.76 18.48 22.61
C HIS A 64 1.42 17.31 21.69
N LEU A 65 0.15 17.15 21.30
CA LEU A 65 -0.30 15.99 20.53
C LEU A 65 0.31 15.96 19.13
N LYS A 66 1.12 14.94 18.89
CA LYS A 66 1.77 14.65 17.60
C LYS A 66 1.11 13.49 16.87
N ARG A 67 0.55 12.52 17.59
CA ARG A 67 -0.08 11.33 17.02
C ARG A 67 -1.48 11.12 17.59
N LEU A 68 -2.46 10.99 16.71
CA LEU A 68 -3.83 10.60 17.05
C LEU A 68 -4.23 9.36 16.26
N CYS A 69 -4.47 8.28 16.98
CA CYS A 69 -4.85 6.99 16.43
C CYS A 69 -6.23 6.60 16.99
N VAL A 70 -7.21 6.49 16.10
CA VAL A 70 -8.61 6.18 16.41
C VAL A 70 -9.13 5.03 15.54
N ARG A 71 -8.28 4.00 15.35
CA ARG A 71 -8.59 2.85 14.49
C ARG A 71 -9.79 2.06 15.00
N GLN A 72 -10.52 1.43 14.07
CA GLN A 72 -11.59 0.46 14.38
C GLN A 72 -12.71 1.06 15.25
N ASN A 73 -13.09 2.30 14.97
CA ASN A 73 -14.18 3.00 15.65
C ASN A 73 -15.40 3.16 14.72
N HIS A 74 -16.32 4.06 15.07
CA HIS A 74 -17.54 4.35 14.32
C HIS A 74 -17.57 5.81 13.83
N ILE A 75 -16.41 6.45 13.73
CA ILE A 75 -16.27 7.86 13.38
C ILE A 75 -16.76 8.07 11.95
N SER A 76 -17.70 9.00 11.78
CA SER A 76 -18.28 9.33 10.48
C SER A 76 -17.97 10.75 10.01
N ILE A 77 -17.53 11.61 10.93
CA ILE A 77 -17.12 13.00 10.72
C ILE A 77 -15.85 13.24 11.54
N LEU A 78 -14.91 13.98 10.98
CA LEU A 78 -13.77 14.56 11.68
C LEU A 78 -14.14 15.99 12.08
N GLU A 79 -14.33 16.22 13.37
CA GLU A 79 -14.86 17.48 13.89
C GLU A 79 -13.89 18.64 13.63
N PRO A 80 -14.30 19.67 12.85
CA PRO A 80 -13.35 20.69 12.38
C PRO A 80 -12.70 21.52 13.49
N LEU A 81 -13.48 21.86 14.52
CA LEU A 81 -12.98 22.64 15.65
C LEU A 81 -11.99 21.84 16.50
N ALA A 82 -12.21 20.52 16.62
CA ALA A 82 -11.31 19.65 17.35
C ALA A 82 -9.96 19.53 16.62
N LEU A 83 -9.98 19.22 15.32
CA LEU A 83 -8.74 19.03 14.55
C LEU A 83 -7.98 20.33 14.27
N SER A 84 -8.66 21.43 13.94
CA SER A 84 -7.96 22.70 13.62
C SER A 84 -7.13 23.26 14.78
N SER A 85 -7.43 22.87 16.01
CA SER A 85 -6.65 23.23 17.20
C SER A 85 -5.32 22.47 17.31
N LEU A 86 -5.19 21.29 16.70
CA LEU A 86 -4.05 20.38 16.84
C LEU A 86 -2.91 20.74 15.87
N THR A 87 -2.28 21.90 16.09
CA THR A 87 -1.27 22.47 15.18
C THR A 87 0.07 21.72 15.14
N LEU A 88 0.28 20.77 16.05
CA LEU A 88 1.48 19.91 16.11
C LEU A 88 1.21 18.47 15.68
N LEU A 89 -0.01 18.16 15.21
CA LEU A 89 -0.37 16.80 14.82
C LEU A 89 0.36 16.42 13.54
N GLU A 90 1.25 15.44 13.64
CA GLU A 90 2.09 14.91 12.56
C GLU A 90 1.47 13.63 11.96
N GLU A 91 0.79 12.81 12.78
CA GLU A 91 0.16 11.56 12.34
C GLU A 91 -1.32 11.50 12.77
N LEU A 92 -2.19 11.24 11.80
CA LEU A 92 -3.60 10.94 12.02
C LEU A 92 -3.95 9.58 11.42
N ASP A 93 -4.29 8.62 12.27
CA ASP A 93 -4.71 7.28 11.88
C ASP A 93 -6.19 7.06 12.23
N VAL A 94 -7.03 7.08 11.20
CA VAL A 94 -8.48 6.85 11.29
C VAL A 94 -8.89 5.60 10.50
N TYR A 95 -7.98 4.62 10.41
CA TYR A 95 -8.20 3.33 9.78
C TYR A 95 -9.46 2.62 10.30
N ASP A 96 -10.23 1.98 9.41
CA ASP A 96 -11.43 1.20 9.76
C ASP A 96 -12.46 2.00 10.57
N ASN A 97 -13.06 2.97 9.88
CA ASN A 97 -14.10 3.85 10.40
C ASN A 97 -15.22 4.01 9.35
N LYS A 98 -16.14 4.95 9.56
CA LYS A 98 -17.32 5.17 8.71
C LYS A 98 -17.22 6.48 7.92
N LEU A 99 -16.02 7.02 7.74
CA LEU A 99 -15.81 8.32 7.08
C LEU A 99 -16.26 8.28 5.63
N LYS A 100 -17.02 9.31 5.26
CA LYS A 100 -17.34 9.67 3.88
C LYS A 100 -16.63 10.99 3.55
N ASN A 101 -16.57 11.36 2.28
CA ASN A 101 -15.97 12.65 1.87
C ASN A 101 -16.54 13.85 2.64
N SER A 102 -17.86 13.88 2.89
CA SER A 102 -18.52 14.94 3.66
C SER A 102 -18.09 15.02 5.13
N GLY A 103 -17.46 13.97 5.66
CA GLY A 103 -16.93 13.92 7.02
C GLY A 103 -15.52 14.45 7.14
N ILE A 104 -14.88 14.88 6.05
CA ILE A 104 -13.50 15.37 6.05
C ILE A 104 -13.49 16.77 5.43
N THR A 105 -13.82 17.77 6.25
CA THR A 105 -13.88 19.18 5.79
C THR A 105 -12.67 19.99 6.19
N THR A 106 -11.83 19.50 7.10
CA THR A 106 -10.55 20.11 7.47
C THR A 106 -9.59 19.06 8.00
N LEU A 107 -8.30 19.32 7.86
CA LEU A 107 -7.21 18.52 8.42
C LEU A 107 -6.09 19.48 8.86
N PRO A 108 -5.31 19.13 9.91
CA PRO A 108 -4.20 19.97 10.35
C PRO A 108 -3.09 20.04 9.29
N ALA A 109 -2.63 21.26 8.96
CA ALA A 109 -1.57 21.47 7.97
C ALA A 109 -0.18 20.92 8.40
N SER A 110 -0.03 20.55 9.66
CA SER A 110 1.16 19.91 10.23
C SER A 110 1.29 18.43 9.88
N LEU A 111 0.23 17.80 9.32
CA LEU A 111 0.24 16.37 9.02
C LEU A 111 1.35 15.97 8.06
N ILE A 112 2.03 14.89 8.43
CA ILE A 112 3.07 14.18 7.68
C ILE A 112 2.52 12.83 7.22
N THR A 113 1.78 12.15 8.08
CA THR A 113 1.19 10.82 7.82
C THR A 113 -0.31 10.85 8.06
N LEU A 114 -1.07 10.31 7.09
CA LEU A 114 -2.53 10.23 7.16
C LEU A 114 -3.01 8.86 6.71
N ASP A 115 -3.68 8.11 7.59
CA ASP A 115 -4.33 6.85 7.24
C ASP A 115 -5.86 7.00 7.23
N LEU A 116 -6.45 6.99 6.03
CA LEU A 116 -7.88 7.00 5.73
C LEU A 116 -8.39 5.65 5.20
N SER A 117 -7.63 4.58 5.40
CA SER A 117 -7.95 3.25 4.88
C SER A 117 -9.18 2.65 5.56
N PHE A 118 -9.84 1.71 4.89
CA PHE A 118 -11.03 0.99 5.35
C PHE A 118 -12.15 1.95 5.78
N ASN A 119 -12.42 2.96 4.95
CA ASN A 119 -13.50 3.91 5.13
C ASN A 119 -14.48 3.83 3.94
N LEU A 120 -15.37 4.82 3.80
CA LEU A 120 -16.42 4.86 2.77
C LEU A 120 -16.18 5.98 1.74
N LEU A 121 -14.93 6.39 1.54
CA LEU A 121 -14.55 7.48 0.64
C LEU A 121 -14.80 7.09 -0.83
N LYS A 122 -15.38 8.02 -1.60
CA LYS A 122 -15.61 7.85 -3.05
C LYS A 122 -14.64 8.67 -3.91
N HIS A 123 -14.02 9.66 -3.29
CA HIS A 123 -13.07 10.60 -3.87
C HIS A 123 -11.92 10.82 -2.88
N ILE A 124 -10.77 11.28 -3.38
CA ILE A 124 -9.71 11.81 -2.51
C ILE A 124 -10.23 13.16 -1.95
N PRO A 125 -10.17 13.42 -0.63
CA PRO A 125 -10.62 14.70 -0.08
C PRO A 125 -9.82 15.88 -0.65
N ASP A 126 -10.51 16.95 -1.06
CA ASP A 126 -9.91 18.19 -1.60
C ASP A 126 -9.02 18.93 -0.60
N VAL A 127 -9.31 18.77 0.70
CA VAL A 127 -8.50 19.34 1.78
C VAL A 127 -7.04 18.90 1.76
N LEU A 128 -6.68 17.78 1.10
CA LEU A 128 -5.30 17.33 0.97
C LEU A 128 -4.42 18.32 0.20
N GLU A 129 -5.00 19.12 -0.71
CA GLU A 129 -4.25 20.16 -1.43
C GLU A 129 -3.64 21.22 -0.49
N HIS A 130 -4.15 21.31 0.75
CA HIS A 130 -3.69 22.26 1.76
C HIS A 130 -2.73 21.64 2.80
N LEU A 131 -2.22 20.43 2.54
CA LEU A 131 -1.29 19.71 3.44
C LEU A 131 0.14 19.71 2.86
N PRO A 132 0.93 20.79 3.08
CA PRO A 132 2.23 20.97 2.42
C PRO A 132 3.34 20.05 2.94
N ASN A 133 3.11 19.39 4.07
CA ASN A 133 4.08 18.50 4.73
C ASN A 133 3.74 17.02 4.60
N LEU A 134 2.66 16.68 3.91
CA LEU A 134 2.22 15.30 3.79
C LEU A 134 3.23 14.49 3.00
N GLU A 135 3.80 13.46 3.64
CA GLU A 135 4.77 12.54 3.05
C GLU A 135 4.16 11.16 2.77
N THR A 136 3.20 10.73 3.59
CA THR A 136 2.60 9.39 3.47
C THR A 136 1.08 9.46 3.60
N VAL A 137 0.36 8.85 2.66
CA VAL A 137 -1.10 8.76 2.74
C VAL A 137 -1.63 7.40 2.31
N TYR A 138 -2.56 6.88 3.13
CA TYR A 138 -3.21 5.60 2.91
C TYR A 138 -4.71 5.77 2.66
N PHE A 139 -5.20 5.13 1.60
CA PHE A 139 -6.60 5.09 1.17
C PHE A 139 -7.07 3.66 0.91
N VAL A 140 -6.40 2.66 1.48
CA VAL A 140 -6.63 1.25 1.19
C VAL A 140 -8.09 0.88 1.47
N GLN A 141 -8.72 0.06 0.62
CA GLN A 141 -10.09 -0.44 0.81
C GLN A 141 -11.14 0.67 1.00
N ASN A 142 -11.15 1.63 0.06
CA ASN A 142 -12.21 2.63 -0.06
C ASN A 142 -13.03 2.37 -1.35
N ARG A 143 -13.74 3.39 -1.85
CA ARG A 143 -14.52 3.35 -3.11
C ARG A 143 -14.06 4.42 -4.09
N ILE A 144 -12.80 4.86 -3.98
CA ILE A 144 -12.21 5.94 -4.77
C ILE A 144 -12.13 5.51 -6.23
N SER A 145 -12.62 6.37 -7.13
CA SER A 145 -12.69 6.05 -8.56
C SER A 145 -11.76 6.88 -9.44
N ARG A 146 -11.22 7.98 -8.90
CA ARG A 146 -10.33 8.92 -9.58
C ARG A 146 -9.25 9.37 -8.61
N ILE A 147 -8.05 9.56 -9.15
CA ILE A 147 -6.96 10.24 -8.47
C ILE A 147 -7.14 11.73 -8.75
N GLU A 148 -7.28 12.53 -7.70
CA GLU A 148 -7.54 13.96 -7.75
C GLU A 148 -7.05 14.59 -6.44
N HIS A 149 -6.90 15.92 -6.41
CA HIS A 149 -6.57 16.65 -5.18
C HIS A 149 -5.23 16.31 -4.50
N LEU A 150 -4.29 15.71 -5.24
CA LEU A 150 -2.92 15.44 -4.78
C LEU A 150 -1.89 16.38 -5.41
N GLY A 151 -2.29 17.26 -6.34
CA GLY A 151 -1.37 18.04 -7.16
C GLY A 151 -0.39 18.91 -6.38
N MET A 152 -0.80 19.37 -5.19
CA MET A 152 0.00 20.24 -4.31
C MET A 152 0.82 19.48 -3.26
N CYS A 153 0.61 18.16 -3.11
CA CYS A 153 1.33 17.31 -2.15
C CYS A 153 2.74 16.96 -2.66
N THR A 154 3.58 17.98 -2.89
CA THR A 154 4.89 17.83 -3.55
C THR A 154 5.93 17.09 -2.73
N LYS A 155 5.70 16.89 -1.42
CA LYS A 155 6.54 16.08 -0.53
C LYS A 155 6.08 14.63 -0.39
N LEU A 156 5.00 14.24 -1.07
CA LEU A 156 4.44 12.89 -0.92
C LEU A 156 5.42 11.85 -1.46
N LYS A 157 5.88 10.96 -0.58
CA LYS A 157 6.80 9.86 -0.86
C LYS A 157 6.09 8.52 -0.99
N SER A 158 5.02 8.29 -0.23
CA SER A 158 4.27 7.03 -0.28
C SER A 158 2.77 7.26 -0.44
N LEU A 159 2.19 6.63 -1.46
CA LEU A 159 0.76 6.73 -1.80
C LEU A 159 0.15 5.33 -1.94
N GLU A 160 -0.78 5.02 -1.03
CA GLU A 160 -1.45 3.74 -0.94
C GLU A 160 -2.91 3.84 -1.34
N LEU A 161 -3.26 3.33 -2.52
CA LEU A 161 -4.60 3.37 -3.13
C LEU A 161 -5.15 1.96 -3.39
N GLY A 162 -4.62 0.95 -2.70
CA GLY A 162 -5.02 -0.45 -2.86
C GLY A 162 -6.51 -0.69 -2.59
N GLY A 163 -7.16 -1.59 -3.34
CA GLY A 163 -8.55 -1.98 -3.08
C GLY A 163 -9.58 -0.89 -3.38
N ASN A 164 -9.36 -0.08 -4.42
CA ASN A 164 -10.26 0.98 -4.85
C ASN A 164 -10.91 0.66 -6.20
N ARG A 165 -11.40 1.68 -6.92
CA ARG A 165 -12.11 1.56 -8.21
C ARG A 165 -11.46 2.40 -9.30
N ILE A 166 -10.16 2.68 -9.15
CA ILE A 166 -9.38 3.56 -10.02
C ILE A 166 -9.20 2.90 -11.38
N ARG A 167 -9.28 3.72 -12.43
CA ARG A 167 -9.05 3.31 -13.82
C ARG A 167 -7.97 4.13 -14.53
N ASP A 168 -7.83 5.39 -14.12
CA ASP A 168 -6.92 6.36 -14.71
C ASP A 168 -5.93 6.83 -13.64
N ILE A 169 -4.65 6.84 -14.01
CA ILE A 169 -3.53 7.22 -13.15
C ILE A 169 -2.80 8.48 -13.65
N THR A 170 -3.30 9.10 -14.73
CA THR A 170 -2.73 10.33 -15.32
C THR A 170 -2.50 11.46 -14.32
N PRO A 171 -3.37 11.67 -13.31
CA PRO A 171 -3.20 12.76 -12.33
C PRO A 171 -2.00 12.61 -11.37
N LEU A 172 -1.18 11.56 -11.49
CA LEU A 172 -0.01 11.35 -10.63
C LEU A 172 1.23 12.13 -11.07
N SER A 173 1.26 12.69 -12.29
CA SER A 173 2.47 13.26 -12.90
C SER A 173 3.13 14.41 -12.12
N SER A 174 2.41 15.05 -11.19
CA SER A 174 2.93 16.13 -10.34
C SER A 174 3.67 15.64 -9.09
N LEU A 175 3.55 14.37 -8.72
CA LEU A 175 4.09 13.80 -7.47
C LEU A 175 5.54 13.34 -7.62
N THR A 176 6.45 14.22 -8.05
CA THR A 176 7.82 13.85 -8.42
C THR A 176 8.69 13.32 -7.27
N ALA A 177 8.27 13.53 -6.03
CA ALA A 177 8.93 13.00 -4.82
C ALA A 177 8.48 11.57 -4.47
N LEU A 178 7.53 10.99 -5.20
CA LEU A 178 6.97 9.69 -4.87
C LEU A 178 8.02 8.57 -5.03
N GLU A 179 8.22 7.81 -3.96
CA GLU A 179 9.14 6.67 -3.86
C GLU A 179 8.35 5.34 -3.90
N GLU A 180 7.12 5.33 -3.39
CA GLU A 180 6.27 4.15 -3.31
C GLU A 180 4.85 4.44 -3.81
N LEU A 181 4.37 3.60 -4.73
CA LEU A 181 3.03 3.71 -5.30
C LEU A 181 2.32 2.36 -5.30
N TRP A 182 1.24 2.28 -4.54
CA TRP A 182 0.47 1.05 -4.37
C TRP A 182 -0.94 1.20 -4.96
N LEU A 183 -1.16 0.56 -6.10
CA LEU A 183 -2.41 0.60 -6.89
C LEU A 183 -3.05 -0.78 -7.03
N GLY A 184 -2.69 -1.72 -6.14
CA GLY A 184 -3.21 -3.08 -6.18
C GLY A 184 -4.73 -3.16 -6.06
N LYS A 185 -5.37 -4.20 -6.62
CA LYS A 185 -6.82 -4.43 -6.54
C LYS A 185 -7.66 -3.23 -7.02
N ASN A 186 -7.32 -2.68 -8.19
CA ASN A 186 -8.06 -1.60 -8.86
C ASN A 186 -8.69 -2.09 -10.18
N LYS A 187 -9.04 -1.16 -11.08
CA LYS A 187 -9.65 -1.44 -12.39
C LYS A 187 -8.82 -0.85 -13.54
N ILE A 188 -7.51 -0.71 -13.33
CA ILE A 188 -6.60 -0.13 -14.32
C ILE A 188 -6.43 -1.13 -15.45
N THR A 189 -6.67 -0.69 -16.68
CA THR A 189 -6.59 -1.52 -17.90
C THR A 189 -5.34 -1.25 -18.72
N THR A 190 -4.81 -0.04 -18.64
CA THR A 190 -3.67 0.43 -19.42
C THR A 190 -2.94 1.51 -18.65
N ILE A 191 -1.62 1.58 -18.84
CA ILE A 191 -0.81 2.69 -18.36
C ILE A 191 -0.30 3.44 -19.60
N PRO A 192 -0.78 4.66 -19.86
CA PRO A 192 -0.31 5.43 -21.01
C PRO A 192 1.22 5.62 -20.97
N PRO A 193 1.92 5.48 -22.11
CA PRO A 193 3.35 5.78 -22.17
C PRO A 193 3.67 7.18 -21.68
N GLY A 194 4.76 7.33 -20.93
CA GLY A 194 5.21 8.64 -20.43
C GLY A 194 4.47 9.18 -19.20
N VAL A 195 3.36 8.56 -18.78
CA VAL A 195 2.53 9.10 -17.68
C VAL A 195 3.24 9.08 -16.33
N LEU A 196 4.11 8.08 -16.11
CA LEU A 196 4.89 7.92 -14.89
C LEU A 196 6.32 8.47 -15.02
N THR A 197 6.75 8.90 -16.20
CA THR A 197 8.12 9.42 -16.42
C THR A 197 8.53 10.54 -15.46
N PRO A 198 7.64 11.45 -15.02
CA PRO A 198 8.00 12.45 -14.00
C PRO A 198 8.33 11.87 -12.61
N LEU A 199 7.92 10.63 -12.31
CA LEU A 199 8.12 9.98 -11.01
C LEU A 199 9.52 9.35 -10.92
N THR A 200 10.55 10.17 -11.10
CA THR A 200 11.94 9.71 -11.18
C THR A 200 12.46 9.16 -9.85
N SER A 201 11.83 9.50 -8.73
CA SER A 201 12.17 8.98 -7.39
C SER A 201 11.54 7.60 -7.10
N LEU A 202 10.65 7.10 -7.97
CA LEU A 202 9.86 5.91 -7.70
C LEU A 202 10.74 4.65 -7.65
N ARG A 203 10.65 3.92 -6.54
CA ARG A 203 11.38 2.67 -6.26
C ARG A 203 10.46 1.46 -6.23
N ILE A 204 9.25 1.62 -5.71
CA ILE A 204 8.28 0.54 -5.57
C ILE A 204 7.00 0.90 -6.33
N LEU A 205 6.58 0.01 -7.23
CA LEU A 205 5.32 0.13 -7.96
C LEU A 205 4.52 -1.17 -7.86
N SER A 206 3.37 -1.10 -7.19
CA SER A 206 2.44 -2.23 -7.10
C SER A 206 1.17 -1.99 -7.92
N LEU A 207 0.95 -2.86 -8.90
CA LEU A 207 -0.18 -2.88 -9.83
C LEU A 207 -0.89 -4.25 -9.83
N GLN A 208 -0.65 -5.05 -8.79
CA GLN A 208 -1.24 -6.38 -8.61
C GLN A 208 -2.77 -6.37 -8.68
N SER A 209 -3.40 -7.43 -9.18
CA SER A 209 -4.87 -7.55 -9.26
C SER A 209 -5.54 -6.38 -9.99
N ASN A 210 -5.02 -6.02 -11.17
CA ASN A 210 -5.64 -5.05 -12.08
C ASN A 210 -6.14 -5.78 -13.34
N ARG A 211 -6.23 -5.08 -14.47
CA ARG A 211 -6.73 -5.60 -15.76
C ARG A 211 -5.75 -5.29 -16.90
N LEU A 212 -4.46 -5.20 -16.57
CA LEU A 212 -3.40 -4.92 -17.53
C LEU A 212 -3.20 -6.13 -18.44
N THR A 213 -3.05 -5.90 -19.74
CA THR A 213 -2.69 -6.96 -20.71
C THR A 213 -1.27 -6.82 -21.26
N ARG A 214 -0.63 -5.67 -21.02
CA ARG A 214 0.71 -5.34 -21.48
C ARG A 214 1.42 -4.53 -20.40
N ILE A 215 2.75 -4.62 -20.40
CA ILE A 215 3.61 -3.77 -19.59
C ILE A 215 3.96 -2.54 -20.43
N THR A 216 3.42 -1.39 -20.06
CA THR A 216 3.63 -0.09 -20.73
C THR A 216 3.74 1.01 -19.69
N GLY A 217 4.32 2.16 -20.05
CA GLY A 217 4.35 3.32 -19.15
C GLY A 217 5.43 3.25 -18.06
N MET A 218 6.35 2.28 -18.15
CA MET A 218 7.50 2.16 -17.25
C MET A 218 8.71 2.99 -17.72
N GLU A 219 8.58 3.67 -18.87
CA GLU A 219 9.64 4.46 -19.47
C GLU A 219 10.06 5.60 -18.55
N GLY A 220 11.37 5.77 -18.34
CA GLY A 220 11.92 6.79 -17.45
C GLY A 220 11.86 6.48 -15.94
N LEU A 221 11.27 5.36 -15.51
CA LEU A 221 11.33 4.89 -14.11
C LEU A 221 12.68 4.23 -13.81
N VAL A 222 13.77 5.00 -13.95
CA VAL A 222 15.15 4.50 -13.90
C VAL A 222 15.59 4.03 -12.52
N ASN A 223 14.92 4.49 -11.45
CA ASN A 223 15.21 4.12 -10.06
C ASN A 223 14.30 3.01 -9.53
N LEU A 224 13.44 2.42 -10.39
CA LEU A 224 12.51 1.37 -9.98
C LEU A 224 13.27 0.10 -9.58
N GLN A 225 12.98 -0.39 -8.37
CA GLN A 225 13.61 -1.56 -7.74
C GLN A 225 12.63 -2.72 -7.64
N GLU A 226 11.35 -2.44 -7.36
CA GLU A 226 10.32 -3.44 -7.16
C GLU A 226 9.11 -3.16 -8.03
N LEU A 227 8.72 -4.15 -8.84
CA LEU A 227 7.56 -4.07 -9.71
C LEU A 227 6.65 -5.28 -9.51
N TYR A 228 5.45 -5.02 -8.97
CA TYR A 228 4.45 -6.03 -8.72
C TYR A 228 3.28 -5.93 -9.70
N LEU A 229 3.14 -6.93 -10.57
CA LEU A 229 2.15 -7.00 -11.64
C LEU A 229 1.34 -8.30 -11.59
N SER A 230 1.38 -9.04 -10.48
CA SER A 230 0.65 -10.30 -10.36
C SER A 230 -0.86 -10.14 -10.51
N HIS A 231 -1.54 -11.21 -10.92
CA HIS A 231 -3.00 -11.22 -11.14
C HIS A 231 -3.46 -10.15 -12.13
N ASN A 232 -2.84 -10.15 -13.31
CA ASN A 232 -3.26 -9.35 -14.47
C ASN A 232 -3.50 -10.31 -15.67
N GLY A 233 -3.61 -9.77 -16.87
CA GLY A 233 -3.71 -10.53 -18.12
C GLY A 233 -2.50 -10.32 -19.02
N ILE A 234 -1.31 -10.09 -18.45
CA ILE A 234 -0.09 -9.73 -19.20
C ILE A 234 0.34 -10.91 -20.07
N GLU A 235 0.58 -10.59 -21.36
CA GLU A 235 0.92 -11.59 -22.37
C GLU A 235 2.41 -11.70 -22.64
N LYS A 236 3.21 -10.67 -22.32
CA LYS A 236 4.65 -10.62 -22.62
C LYS A 236 5.42 -9.80 -21.59
N LEU A 237 6.69 -10.16 -21.40
CA LEU A 237 7.67 -9.34 -20.72
C LEU A 237 8.24 -8.34 -21.73
N GLU A 238 7.74 -7.11 -21.69
CA GLU A 238 8.14 -6.01 -22.58
C GLU A 238 8.13 -4.68 -21.81
N GLY A 239 8.58 -3.58 -22.41
CA GLY A 239 8.49 -2.25 -21.81
C GLY A 239 9.36 -2.01 -20.56
N LEU A 240 10.33 -2.88 -20.27
CA LEU A 240 11.20 -2.79 -19.08
C LEU A 240 12.64 -2.31 -19.38
N GLN A 241 12.88 -1.71 -20.54
CA GLN A 241 14.23 -1.42 -21.06
C GLN A 241 15.02 -0.45 -20.16
N ASP A 242 14.33 0.50 -19.55
CA ASP A 242 14.93 1.55 -18.71
C ASP A 242 15.08 1.13 -17.24
N ASN A 243 14.41 0.06 -16.80
CA ASN A 243 14.28 -0.33 -15.39
C ASN A 243 15.43 -1.25 -14.93
N VAL A 244 16.67 -0.88 -15.26
CA VAL A 244 17.88 -1.69 -15.05
C VAL A 244 18.24 -1.93 -13.57
N ASN A 245 17.59 -1.21 -12.65
CA ASN A 245 17.76 -1.32 -11.20
C ASN A 245 16.73 -2.25 -10.53
N LEU A 246 15.87 -2.92 -11.30
CA LEU A 246 14.93 -3.90 -10.75
C LEU A 246 15.67 -5.03 -10.04
N THR A 247 15.34 -5.22 -8.76
CA THR A 247 15.76 -6.35 -7.93
C THR A 247 14.62 -7.37 -7.76
N THR A 248 13.37 -6.91 -7.78
CA THR A 248 12.18 -7.76 -7.66
C THR A 248 11.20 -7.51 -8.80
N LEU A 249 10.83 -8.58 -9.50
CA LEU A 249 9.81 -8.56 -10.55
C LEU A 249 8.78 -9.67 -10.31
N ASP A 250 7.56 -9.27 -9.98
CA ASP A 250 6.43 -10.18 -9.79
C ASP A 250 5.44 -10.10 -10.96
N ILE A 251 5.40 -11.15 -11.78
CA ILE A 251 4.47 -11.35 -12.89
C ILE A 251 3.60 -12.60 -12.64
N GLY A 252 3.45 -13.06 -11.40
CA GLY A 252 2.68 -14.25 -11.07
C GLY A 252 1.21 -14.13 -11.50
N ASN A 253 0.55 -15.24 -11.85
CA ASN A 253 -0.85 -15.26 -12.27
C ASN A 253 -1.13 -14.33 -13.47
N ASN A 254 -0.39 -14.51 -14.56
CA ASN A 254 -0.58 -13.86 -15.87
C ASN A 254 -0.63 -14.94 -16.97
N VAL A 255 -0.46 -14.57 -18.25
CA VAL A 255 -0.51 -15.51 -19.38
C VAL A 255 0.77 -15.52 -20.21
N VAL A 256 1.90 -15.13 -19.61
CA VAL A 256 3.20 -15.01 -20.27
C VAL A 256 3.69 -16.38 -20.76
N PRO A 257 4.05 -16.54 -22.06
CA PRO A 257 4.44 -17.82 -22.64
C PRO A 257 5.95 -18.10 -22.62
N ALA A 258 6.79 -17.10 -22.32
CA ALA A 258 8.23 -17.24 -22.35
C ALA A 258 8.91 -16.25 -21.40
N ILE A 259 10.11 -16.60 -20.94
CA ILE A 259 10.98 -15.73 -20.15
C ILE A 259 11.97 -15.09 -21.13
N GLU A 260 11.58 -13.97 -21.74
CA GLU A 260 12.38 -13.24 -22.74
C GLU A 260 12.32 -11.73 -22.47
N GLY A 261 13.25 -10.96 -23.04
CA GLY A 261 13.20 -9.49 -22.97
C GLY A 261 13.59 -8.91 -21.60
N ILE A 262 14.28 -9.69 -20.76
CA ILE A 262 14.73 -9.29 -19.42
C ILE A 262 16.24 -9.52 -19.18
N ASP A 263 17.01 -9.89 -20.21
CA ASP A 263 18.44 -10.17 -20.10
C ASP A 263 19.28 -8.98 -19.60
N HIS A 264 18.77 -7.76 -19.76
CA HIS A 264 19.40 -6.54 -19.27
C HIS A 264 19.16 -6.27 -17.78
N LEU A 265 18.23 -6.98 -17.13
CA LEU A 265 17.90 -6.85 -15.70
C LEU A 265 18.92 -7.61 -14.82
N ILE A 266 20.20 -7.24 -14.94
CA ILE A 266 21.31 -7.97 -14.32
C ILE A 266 21.32 -7.91 -12.78
N GLN A 267 20.56 -6.97 -12.19
CA GLN A 267 20.38 -6.79 -10.76
C GLN A 267 19.19 -7.58 -10.19
N LEU A 268 18.42 -8.29 -11.04
CA LEU A 268 17.22 -9.00 -10.62
C LEU A 268 17.58 -10.16 -9.68
N GLU A 269 17.13 -10.09 -8.43
CA GLU A 269 17.35 -11.07 -7.38
C GLU A 269 16.14 -12.02 -7.24
N GLU A 270 14.94 -11.48 -7.44
CA GLU A 270 13.67 -12.20 -7.32
C GLU A 270 12.81 -12.08 -8.58
N LEU A 271 12.44 -13.24 -9.13
CA LEU A 271 11.55 -13.34 -10.29
C LEU A 271 10.37 -14.26 -9.97
N TRP A 272 9.18 -13.68 -9.78
CA TRP A 272 7.98 -14.45 -9.50
C TRP A 272 7.15 -14.59 -10.78
N MET A 273 7.04 -15.81 -11.29
CA MET A 273 6.32 -16.13 -12.53
C MET A 273 5.39 -17.33 -12.36
N ASN A 274 5.02 -17.66 -11.12
CA ASN A 274 4.07 -18.73 -10.83
C ASN A 274 2.75 -18.52 -11.58
N ASN A 275 2.06 -19.60 -11.94
CA ASN A 275 0.78 -19.57 -12.64
C ASN A 275 0.80 -18.73 -13.94
N ASN A 276 1.77 -18.99 -14.82
CA ASN A 276 1.83 -18.46 -16.19
C ASN A 276 1.77 -19.61 -17.22
N ASN A 277 2.15 -19.33 -18.48
CA ASN A 277 2.20 -20.28 -19.59
C ASN A 277 3.63 -20.72 -19.95
N ILE A 278 4.58 -20.72 -18.99
CA ILE A 278 5.98 -21.03 -19.26
C ILE A 278 6.18 -22.51 -19.64
N PRO A 279 6.68 -22.83 -20.84
CA PRO A 279 6.80 -24.20 -21.35
C PRO A 279 7.98 -24.96 -20.74
N ALA A 280 7.91 -26.29 -20.76
CA ALA A 280 9.00 -27.14 -20.26
C ALA A 280 10.34 -26.95 -21.01
N SER A 281 10.30 -26.48 -22.26
CA SER A 281 11.49 -26.20 -23.07
C SER A 281 12.39 -25.14 -22.46
N VAL A 282 11.86 -24.20 -21.66
CA VAL A 282 12.65 -23.15 -21.01
C VAL A 282 13.76 -23.71 -20.12
N LEU A 283 13.55 -24.90 -19.55
CA LEU A 283 14.50 -25.57 -18.66
C LEU A 283 15.52 -26.44 -19.42
N SER A 284 15.44 -26.47 -20.75
CA SER A 284 16.35 -27.22 -21.64
C SER A 284 17.07 -26.31 -22.64
N SER A 285 16.66 -25.04 -22.74
CA SER A 285 17.36 -23.98 -23.47
C SER A 285 18.21 -23.13 -22.50
N PRO A 286 19.19 -22.35 -23.00
CA PRO A 286 19.85 -21.35 -22.18
C PRO A 286 18.81 -20.43 -21.53
N PHE A 287 18.87 -20.32 -20.20
CA PHE A 287 18.06 -19.37 -19.46
C PHE A 287 18.60 -17.94 -19.70
N PRO A 288 17.76 -16.90 -19.66
CA PRO A 288 18.24 -15.52 -19.68
C PRO A 288 19.37 -15.27 -18.68
N ASN A 289 20.34 -14.43 -19.07
CA ASN A 289 21.51 -14.17 -18.23
C ASN A 289 21.16 -13.24 -17.06
N LEU A 290 20.75 -13.84 -15.94
CA LEU A 290 20.36 -13.15 -14.70
C LEU A 290 21.33 -13.51 -13.57
N PRO A 291 22.53 -12.89 -13.50
CA PRO A 291 23.59 -13.30 -12.57
C PRO A 291 23.24 -13.07 -11.09
N ALA A 292 22.42 -12.06 -10.80
CA ALA A 292 21.96 -11.75 -9.44
C ALA A 292 20.80 -12.64 -8.96
N LEU A 293 20.16 -13.41 -9.84
CA LEU A 293 18.93 -14.13 -9.48
C LEU A 293 19.19 -15.16 -8.37
N ARG A 294 18.40 -15.07 -7.30
CA ARG A 294 18.47 -15.96 -6.13
C ARG A 294 17.16 -16.69 -5.87
N THR A 295 16.03 -16.07 -6.17
CA THR A 295 14.70 -16.62 -5.91
C THR A 295 13.89 -16.64 -7.20
N ILE A 296 13.33 -17.81 -7.52
CA ILE A 296 12.46 -17.96 -8.67
C ILE A 296 11.20 -18.76 -8.32
N TYR A 297 10.03 -18.24 -8.67
CA TYR A 297 8.76 -18.97 -8.59
C TYR A 297 8.29 -19.33 -10.00
N LEU A 298 8.21 -20.62 -10.31
CA LEU A 298 7.67 -21.16 -11.56
C LEU A 298 6.55 -22.19 -11.31
N GLU A 299 6.12 -22.39 -10.07
CA GLU A 299 5.00 -23.28 -9.76
C GLU A 299 3.73 -22.93 -10.54
N GLY A 300 2.92 -23.95 -10.85
CA GLY A 300 1.69 -23.79 -11.63
C GLY A 300 1.90 -23.63 -13.15
N ASN A 301 3.12 -23.48 -13.64
CA ASN A 301 3.43 -23.42 -15.07
C ASN A 301 3.47 -24.80 -15.74
N PRO A 302 3.30 -24.86 -17.08
CA PRO A 302 3.56 -26.08 -17.86
C PRO A 302 4.93 -26.71 -17.62
N CYS A 303 5.98 -25.91 -17.37
CA CYS A 303 7.33 -26.42 -17.08
C CYS A 303 7.41 -27.27 -15.80
N GLN A 304 6.57 -26.99 -14.80
CA GLN A 304 6.41 -27.82 -13.61
C GLN A 304 5.49 -29.01 -13.87
N LYS A 305 4.33 -28.75 -14.48
CA LYS A 305 3.27 -29.77 -14.68
C LYS A 305 3.69 -30.91 -15.61
N ALA A 306 4.55 -30.64 -16.60
CA ALA A 306 4.98 -31.64 -17.58
C ALA A 306 5.94 -32.70 -17.00
N ASP A 307 6.74 -32.35 -16.00
CA ASP A 307 7.68 -33.27 -15.34
C ASP A 307 7.88 -32.88 -13.86
N PRO A 308 6.89 -33.08 -12.99
CA PRO A 308 6.94 -32.61 -11.61
C PRO A 308 8.10 -33.21 -10.81
N VAL A 309 8.50 -34.45 -11.15
CA VAL A 309 9.55 -35.19 -10.45
C VAL A 309 10.92 -34.56 -10.70
N ASN A 310 11.25 -34.21 -11.95
CA ASN A 310 12.56 -33.64 -12.28
C ASN A 310 12.56 -32.12 -12.37
N TYR A 311 11.40 -31.46 -12.30
CA TYR A 311 11.26 -30.02 -12.45
C TYR A 311 12.28 -29.22 -11.62
N ARG A 312 12.35 -29.46 -10.29
CA ARG A 312 13.31 -28.75 -9.42
C ARG A 312 14.75 -28.97 -9.85
N ARG A 313 15.11 -30.22 -10.22
CA ARG A 313 16.46 -30.53 -10.70
C ARG A 313 16.79 -29.80 -11.99
N LYS A 314 15.85 -29.71 -12.93
CA LYS A 314 16.02 -28.98 -14.18
C LYS A 314 16.16 -27.47 -13.95
N VAL A 315 15.38 -26.89 -13.04
CA VAL A 315 15.53 -25.48 -12.64
C VAL A 315 16.92 -25.25 -12.05
N MET A 316 17.41 -26.09 -11.13
CA MET A 316 18.77 -25.98 -10.57
C MET A 316 19.88 -26.10 -11.63
N LEU A 317 19.69 -26.93 -12.66
CA LEU A 317 20.66 -27.05 -13.75
C LEU A 317 20.66 -25.83 -14.67
N ALA A 318 19.48 -25.23 -14.91
CA ALA A 318 19.34 -24.02 -15.72
C ALA A 318 19.79 -22.74 -14.98
N LEU A 319 19.61 -22.72 -13.65
CA LEU A 319 19.89 -21.60 -12.75
C LEU A 319 20.73 -22.08 -11.54
N PRO A 320 22.01 -22.40 -11.75
CA PRO A 320 22.87 -22.90 -10.67
C PRO A 320 23.09 -21.89 -9.52
N GLN A 321 22.86 -20.61 -9.76
CA GLN A 321 22.94 -19.53 -8.76
C GLN A 321 21.68 -19.39 -7.88
N ALA A 322 20.57 -20.04 -8.23
CA ALA A 322 19.33 -19.91 -7.47
C ALA A 322 19.42 -20.60 -6.10
N THR A 323 19.07 -19.87 -5.04
CA THR A 323 19.05 -20.35 -3.65
C THR A 323 17.66 -20.77 -3.19
N GLN A 324 16.61 -20.29 -3.85
CA GLN A 324 15.23 -20.63 -3.57
C GLN A 324 14.46 -20.88 -4.87
N ILE A 325 13.72 -21.99 -4.89
CA ILE A 325 12.83 -22.36 -6.00
C ILE A 325 11.44 -22.60 -5.41
N ASP A 326 10.47 -21.81 -5.85
CA ASP A 326 9.13 -21.75 -5.28
C ASP A 326 9.19 -21.56 -3.74
N ALA A 327 8.34 -22.25 -2.98
CA ALA A 327 8.27 -22.14 -1.52
C ALA A 327 9.44 -22.81 -0.75
N THR A 328 10.47 -23.34 -1.42
CA THR A 328 11.52 -24.14 -0.73
C THR A 328 12.94 -23.82 -1.19
N TYR A 329 13.85 -23.68 -0.21
CA TYR A 329 15.27 -23.47 -0.44
C TYR A 329 15.93 -24.66 -1.16
N VAL A 330 16.91 -24.34 -1.98
CA VAL A 330 17.85 -25.30 -2.54
C VAL A 330 18.85 -25.65 -1.44
N LYS A 331 19.02 -26.95 -1.16
CA LYS A 331 20.05 -27.38 -0.21
C LYS A 331 21.42 -27.04 -0.79
N ALA A 332 22.25 -26.34 -0.04
CA ALA A 332 23.66 -26.20 -0.39
C ALA A 332 24.27 -27.60 -0.54
N ALA A 333 24.97 -27.82 -1.66
CA ALA A 333 25.65 -29.08 -1.95
C ALA A 333 26.86 -29.30 -1.05
#